data_AF-A0A973GPZ1-F1
#
_entry.id   AF-A0A973GPZ1-F1
#
_cell.length_a   1.000
_cell.length_b   1.000
_cell.length_c   1.000
_cell.angle_alpha   90.00
_cell.angle_beta   90.00
_cell.angle_gamma   90.00
#
_symmetry.space_group_name_H-M   'P 1'
#
loop_
_entity.id
_entity.type
_entity.pdbx_description
1 polymer ?
#
loop_
_entity_poly.entity_id
_entity_poly.type
_entity_poly.pdbx_seq_one_letter_code
_entity_poly.pdbx_strand_id
1 'polypeptide(L)' 'MCSTCHEDHGFSSALFEMRRGANVMSMRKMQLGASCGHCHDGTQAFLTSDLPQMCERSS' A
#
# COMPACT_ATOMS: atom_id res chain seq x y z
N MET A 1 1.99 -10.32 -10.01
CA MET A 1 2.96 -11.39 -9.65
C MET A 1 3.35 -11.19 -8.18
N CYS A 2 3.84 -12.20 -7.45
CA CYS A 2 4.26 -12.01 -6.05
C CYS A 2 5.38 -10.95 -5.90
N SER A 3 6.29 -10.91 -6.87
CA SER A 3 7.39 -9.94 -6.95
C SER A 3 6.92 -8.49 -7.03
N THR A 4 5.72 -8.24 -7.54
CA THR A 4 5.15 -6.88 -7.61
C THR A 4 4.96 -6.23 -6.25
N CYS A 5 4.88 -7.02 -5.17
CA CYS A 5 4.67 -6.50 -3.82
C CYS A 5 5.84 -6.79 -2.86
N HIS A 6 6.57 -7.88 -3.08
CA HIS A 6 7.52 -8.45 -2.11
C HIS A 6 8.99 -8.29 -2.49
N GLU A 7 9.30 -7.65 -3.61
CA GLU A 7 10.66 -7.42 -4.10
C GLU A 7 10.93 -5.92 -4.30
N ASP A 8 12.18 -5.54 -4.54
CA ASP A 8 12.55 -4.15 -4.83
C ASP A 8 12.01 -3.70 -6.19
N HIS A 9 11.58 -2.44 -6.29
CA HIS A 9 11.01 -1.85 -7.51
C HIS A 9 11.94 -0.80 -8.14
N GLY A 10 13.26 -0.92 -7.91
CA GLY A 10 14.33 -0.09 -8.46
C GLY A 10 14.50 1.26 -7.75
N PHE A 11 13.40 1.94 -7.44
CA PHE A 11 13.39 3.22 -6.74
C PHE A 11 12.79 3.14 -5.32
N SER A 12 12.15 2.02 -4.99
CA SER A 12 11.57 1.77 -3.67
C SER A 12 11.80 0.33 -3.25
N SER A 13 12.11 0.14 -1.97
CA SER A 13 12.10 -1.20 -1.35
C SER A 13 10.75 -1.89 -1.53
N ALA A 14 10.72 -3.20 -1.27
CA ALA A 14 9.48 -3.98 -1.26
C ALA A 14 8.35 -3.28 -0.49
N LEU A 15 7.17 -3.23 -1.10
CA LEU A 15 5.97 -2.60 -0.51
C LEU A 15 5.51 -3.32 0.75
N PHE A 16 5.63 -4.64 0.74
CA PHE A 16 5.28 -5.50 1.86
C PHE A 16 6.33 -6.58 2.08
N GLU A 17 6.83 -6.68 3.30
CA GLU A 17 7.65 -7.82 3.68
C GLU A 17 6.79 -9.07 3.92
N MET A 18 7.31 -10.24 3.54
CA MET A 18 6.69 -11.55 3.75
C MET A 18 6.79 -12.02 5.21
N ARG A 19 6.46 -11.12 6.15
CA ARG A 19 6.49 -11.36 7.58
C ARG A 19 5.33 -10.65 8.26
N ARG A 20 4.57 -11.41 9.06
CA ARG A 20 3.40 -10.90 9.78
C ARG A 20 3.80 -9.75 10.71
N GLY A 21 3.08 -8.63 10.63
CA GLY A 21 3.30 -7.45 11.48
C GLY A 21 4.57 -6.66 11.16
N ALA A 22 5.28 -6.97 10.06
CA ALA A 22 6.51 -6.29 9.68
C ALA A 22 6.29 -4.86 9.17
N ASN A 23 5.18 -4.63 8.49
CA ASN A 23 4.95 -3.42 7.72
C ASN A 23 4.25 -2.36 8.61
N VAL A 24 4.97 -1.29 8.94
CA VAL A 24 4.39 -0.14 9.66
C VAL A 24 3.73 0.80 8.66
N MET A 25 2.42 0.64 8.53
CA MET A 25 1.56 1.35 7.59
C MET A 25 0.85 2.52 8.27
N SER A 26 0.74 3.64 7.57
CA SER A 26 -0.10 4.78 7.98
C SER A 26 -0.69 5.46 6.76
N MET A 27 -1.85 6.10 6.90
CA MET A 27 -2.48 6.82 5.80
C MET A 27 -1.57 7.91 5.22
N ARG A 28 -0.81 8.60 6.08
CA ARG A 28 0.18 9.60 5.63
C ARG A 28 1.24 8.99 4.71
N LYS A 29 1.73 7.79 5.01
CA LYS A 29 2.69 7.08 4.15
C LYS A 29 2.04 6.64 2.84
N MET A 30 0.79 6.19 2.88
CA MET A 30 0.05 5.81 1.67
C MET A 30 -0.15 7.00 0.74
N GLN A 31 -0.47 8.19 1.27
CA GLN A 31 -0.59 9.40 0.46
C GLN A 31 0.72 9.82 -0.23
N LEU A 32 1.87 9.36 0.29
CA LEU A 32 3.20 9.55 -0.30
C LEU A 32 3.60 8.40 -1.25
N GLY A 33 2.67 7.50 -1.59
CA GLY A 33 2.91 6.39 -2.52
C GLY A 33 3.50 5.13 -1.90
N ALA A 34 3.50 5.00 -0.56
CA ALA A 34 4.00 3.80 0.12
C ALA A 34 2.90 2.76 0.39
N SER A 35 3.29 1.49 0.52
CA SER A 35 2.36 0.38 0.84
C SER A 35 1.16 0.34 -0.11
N CYS A 36 -0.09 0.41 0.39
CA CYS A 36 -1.28 0.41 -0.46
C CYS A 36 -1.30 1.58 -1.44
N GLY A 37 -0.81 2.75 -1.02
CA GLY A 37 -0.82 3.96 -1.83
C GLY A 37 0.08 3.92 -3.07
N HIS A 38 0.96 2.91 -3.18
CA HIS A 38 1.73 2.70 -4.39
C HIS A 38 0.85 2.40 -5.61
N CYS A 39 -0.29 1.73 -5.39
CA CYS A 39 -1.27 1.43 -6.43
C CYS A 39 -2.56 2.24 -6.21
N HIS A 40 -2.95 2.52 -4.96
CA HIS A 40 -4.15 3.27 -4.62
C HIS A 40 -3.91 4.79 -4.68
N ASP A 41 -3.51 5.26 -5.86
CA ASP A 41 -3.06 6.62 -6.17
C ASP A 41 -4.08 7.45 -6.99
N GLY A 42 -5.23 6.86 -7.34
CA GLY A 42 -6.25 7.49 -8.18
C GLY A 42 -6.06 7.32 -9.69
N THR A 43 -4.96 6.66 -10.10
CA THR A 43 -4.64 6.38 -11.50
C THR A 43 -4.64 4.88 -11.79
N GLN A 44 -3.96 4.09 -10.96
CA GLN A 44 -3.88 2.64 -11.11
C GLN A 44 -5.04 1.93 -10.40
N ALA A 45 -5.41 2.44 -9.22
CA ALA A 45 -6.57 2.02 -8.44
C ALA A 45 -7.19 3.23 -7.73
N PHE A 46 -8.33 3.02 -7.05
CA PHE A 46 -9.01 4.07 -6.28
C PHE A 46 -8.07 4.70 -5.24
N LEU A 47 -8.22 6.00 -4.98
CA LEU A 47 -7.43 6.73 -3.99
C LEU A 47 -7.67 6.17 -2.59
N THR A 48 -6.60 6.03 -1.79
CA THR A 48 -6.71 5.57 -0.39
C THR A 48 -7.61 6.45 0.48
N SER A 49 -7.88 7.69 0.09
CA SER A 49 -8.73 8.64 0.81
C SER A 49 -10.22 8.54 0.50
N ASP A 50 -10.60 7.93 -0.63
CA ASP A 50 -11.96 8.11 -1.15
C ASP A 50 -12.97 7.17 -0.49
N LEU A 51 -12.54 5.96 -0.15
CA LEU A 51 -13.43 4.89 0.29
C LEU A 51 -12.82 4.10 1.48
N PRO A 52 -12.79 4.68 2.70
CA PRO A 52 -12.18 4.05 3.87
C PRO A 52 -12.75 2.64 4.18
N GLN A 53 -14.04 2.43 3.95
CA GLN A 53 -14.75 1.17 4.20
C GLN A 53 -14.27 -0.02 3.35
N MET A 54 -13.50 0.24 2.29
CA MET A 54 -12.93 -0.83 1.45
C MET A 54 -11.63 -1.40 2.01
N CYS A 55 -10.98 -0.68 2.92
CA CYS A 55 -9.74 -1.09 3.56
C CYS A 55 -9.94 -1.35 5.06
N GLU A 56 -10.76 -0.51 5.69
CA GLU A 56 -11.07 -0.57 7.11
C GLU A 56 -12.31 -1.41 7.33
N ARG A 57 -12.25 -2.28 8.35
CA ARG A 57 -13.41 -3.08 8.72
C ARG A 57 -14.41 -2.18 9.42
N SER A 58 -15.62 -2.08 8.89
CA SER A 58 -16.75 -1.47 9.59
C SER A 58 -16.99 -2.27 10.87
N SER A 59 -16.79 -1.61 12.02
CA SER A 59 -17.13 -2.17 13.34
C SER A 59 -18.63 -2.42 13.47
#